data_AF-A0A1I3ZYX7-F1
#
_entry.id   AF-A0A1I3ZYX7-F1
#
_cell.length_a   1.000
_cell.length_b   1.000
_cell.length_c   1.000
_cell.angle_alpha   90.00
_cell.angle_beta   90.00
_cell.angle_gamma   90.00
#
_symmetry.space_group_name_H-M   'P 1'
#
loop_
_entity.id
_entity.type
_entity.pdbx_description
1 polymer ?
#
loop_
_entity_poly.entity_id
_entity_poly.type
_entity_poly.pdbx_seq_one_letter_code
_entity_poly.pdbx_strand_id
1 'polypeptide(L)'
;MKNGFSFAQVVVILMLSNGLMNHFIVIPMMLDVAKRDAWISVLLSGALYLLWIGILYFVYQKTQKDHLLRWIKDRFGSVVYVPIALLLSLYCFLNATVTMEDTVTWISLSFAPETPIFVHSIIFASLCLVNALLDIRSIAMMSSILLPVVVVLGFFVMTTNFQHKDYSFLLPIMENGFSPVSQGMLYAGGGFAELILFLLLQHHLKTKISYLQIILLGVTMIGLTLGPTIGAVVEFGPMEAAKLRYPAYEEWRLANIGLYIEH
;
A
#
# COMPACT_ATOMS: atom_id res chain seq x y z
N MET A 1 29.35 -9.15 3.29
CA MET A 1 28.31 -8.47 4.12
C MET A 1 27.58 -9.52 4.96
N LYS A 2 27.80 -9.57 6.28
CA LYS A 2 27.29 -10.63 7.19
C LYS A 2 25.84 -10.43 7.68
N ASN A 3 25.09 -9.47 7.13
CA ASN A 3 23.88 -8.94 7.77
C ASN A 3 22.67 -8.80 6.82
N GLY A 4 22.27 -9.87 6.11
CA GLY A 4 21.00 -9.83 5.35
C GLY A 4 19.76 -9.69 6.26
N PHE A 5 18.57 -9.47 5.69
CA PHE A 5 17.26 -9.51 6.36
C PHE A 5 16.57 -10.86 6.18
N SER A 6 15.72 -11.23 7.13
CA SER A 6 14.81 -12.36 6.94
C SER A 6 13.72 -11.98 5.91
N PHE A 7 13.08 -12.99 5.31
CA PHE A 7 11.93 -12.73 4.45
C PHE A 7 10.82 -11.98 5.19
N ALA A 8 10.59 -12.31 6.46
CA ALA A 8 9.60 -11.62 7.30
C ALA A 8 9.90 -10.12 7.43
N GLN A 9 11.15 -9.73 7.59
CA GLN A 9 11.54 -8.31 7.66
C GLN A 9 11.26 -7.55 6.35
N VAL A 10 11.48 -8.19 5.19
CA VAL A 10 11.12 -7.60 3.90
C VAL A 10 9.61 -7.54 3.72
N VAL A 11 8.89 -8.58 4.14
CA VAL A 11 7.42 -8.61 4.14
C VAL A 11 6.86 -7.46 4.96
N VAL A 12 7.33 -7.23 6.18
CA VAL A 12 6.76 -6.14 7.01
C VAL A 12 7.03 -4.75 6.44
N ILE A 13 8.18 -4.53 5.79
CA ILE A 13 8.48 -3.28 5.08
C ILE A 13 7.49 -3.11 3.92
N LEU A 14 7.35 -4.13 3.07
CA LEU A 14 6.47 -4.08 1.90
C LEU A 14 5.00 -3.95 2.31
N MET A 15 4.58 -4.62 3.39
CA MET A 15 3.22 -4.53 3.92
C MET A 15 2.88 -3.12 4.41
N LEU A 16 3.82 -2.42 5.07
CA LEU A 16 3.58 -1.05 5.52
C LEU A 16 3.66 -0.04 4.37
N SER A 17 4.59 -0.21 3.42
CA SER A 17 4.71 0.66 2.24
C SER A 17 3.49 0.53 1.34
N ASN A 18 3.25 -0.67 0.79
CA ASN A 18 2.09 -0.95 -0.05
C ASN A 18 0.78 -0.79 0.73
N GLY A 19 0.81 -1.01 2.05
CA GLY A 19 -0.34 -0.79 2.91
C GLY A 19 -0.76 0.67 2.90
N LEU A 20 0.16 1.61 3.12
CA LEU A 20 -0.13 3.03 3.05
C LEU A 20 -0.66 3.43 1.66
N MET A 21 0.05 3.03 0.60
CA MET A 21 -0.36 3.33 -0.78
C MET A 21 -1.76 2.78 -1.08
N ASN A 22 -1.97 1.48 -0.87
CA ASN A 22 -3.24 0.87 -1.24
C ASN A 22 -4.39 1.33 -0.36
N HIS A 23 -4.19 1.36 0.96
CA HIS A 23 -5.26 1.56 1.94
C HIS A 23 -5.65 3.03 2.13
N PHE A 24 -4.71 3.96 2.06
CA PHE A 24 -4.97 5.38 2.30
C PHE A 24 -5.10 6.18 1.01
N ILE A 25 -4.26 5.90 0.01
CA ILE A 25 -4.21 6.71 -1.22
C ILE A 25 -5.12 6.12 -2.29
N VAL A 26 -5.04 4.81 -2.56
CA VAL A 26 -5.73 4.18 -3.70
C VAL A 26 -7.23 3.97 -3.44
N ILE A 27 -7.63 3.57 -2.23
CA ILE A 27 -9.05 3.36 -1.89
C ILE A 27 -9.96 4.55 -2.21
N PRO A 28 -9.70 5.78 -1.73
CA PRO A 28 -10.58 6.91 -2.04
C PRO A 28 -10.66 7.18 -3.55
N MET A 29 -9.56 7.03 -4.29
CA MET A 29 -9.57 7.17 -5.77
C MET A 29 -10.43 6.10 -6.45
N MET A 30 -10.40 4.86 -5.97
CA MET A 30 -11.26 3.79 -6.49
C MET A 30 -12.74 4.03 -6.15
N LEU A 31 -13.04 4.49 -4.93
CA LEU A 31 -14.40 4.79 -4.50
C LEU A 31 -14.98 5.97 -5.27
N ASP A 32 -14.19 7.00 -5.59
CA ASP A 32 -14.64 8.14 -6.38
C ASP A 32 -15.15 7.72 -7.77
N VAL A 33 -14.39 6.85 -8.46
CA VAL A 33 -14.75 6.41 -9.82
C VAL A 33 -15.72 5.24 -9.86
N ALA A 34 -15.49 4.19 -9.06
CA ALA A 34 -16.23 2.92 -9.13
C ALA A 34 -17.32 2.81 -8.06
N LYS A 35 -17.30 3.68 -7.04
CA LYS A 35 -18.29 3.75 -5.96
C LYS A 35 -18.54 2.37 -5.35
N ARG A 36 -19.79 1.89 -5.44
CA ARG A 36 -20.22 0.56 -4.98
C ARG A 36 -19.33 -0.55 -5.49
N ASP A 37 -18.94 -0.51 -6.76
CA ASP A 37 -18.27 -1.61 -7.44
C ASP A 37 -16.74 -1.56 -7.29
N ALA A 38 -16.19 -0.65 -6.48
CA ALA A 38 -14.75 -0.51 -6.24
C ALA A 38 -14.09 -1.81 -5.75
N TRP A 39 -14.80 -2.62 -4.94
CA TRP A 39 -14.28 -3.92 -4.49
C TRP A 39 -14.07 -4.91 -5.64
N ILE A 40 -14.86 -4.81 -6.73
CA ILE A 40 -14.70 -5.61 -7.94
C ILE A 40 -13.43 -5.19 -8.68
N SER A 41 -13.16 -3.89 -8.75
CA SER A 41 -11.90 -3.37 -9.30
C SER A 41 -10.69 -3.95 -8.58
N VAL A 42 -10.73 -4.06 -7.24
CA VAL A 42 -9.67 -4.68 -6.44
C VAL A 42 -9.50 -6.16 -6.80
N LEU A 43 -10.59 -6.91 -6.93
CA LEU A 43 -10.53 -8.34 -7.28
C LEU A 43 -9.96 -8.58 -8.69
N LEU A 44 -10.43 -7.83 -9.68
CA LEU A 44 -9.98 -7.98 -11.07
C LEU A 44 -8.52 -7.54 -11.24
N SER A 45 -8.13 -6.42 -10.63
CA SER A 45 -6.71 -6.02 -10.59
C SER A 45 -5.87 -6.98 -9.76
N GLY A 46 -6.45 -7.58 -8.71
CA GLY A 46 -5.82 -8.63 -7.91
C GLY A 46 -5.47 -9.85 -8.75
N ALA A 47 -6.36 -10.28 -9.66
CA ALA A 47 -6.07 -11.38 -10.58
C ALA A 47 -4.89 -11.04 -11.52
N LEU A 48 -4.85 -9.83 -12.08
CA LEU A 48 -3.72 -9.36 -12.89
C LEU A 48 -2.44 -9.22 -12.07
N TYR A 49 -2.56 -8.83 -10.80
CA TYR A 49 -1.45 -8.70 -9.87
C TYR A 49 -0.80 -10.05 -9.56
N LEU A 50 -1.56 -11.15 -9.49
CA LEU A 50 -0.97 -12.49 -9.35
C LEU A 50 -0.12 -12.88 -10.58
N LEU A 51 -0.50 -12.44 -11.79
CA LEU A 51 0.33 -12.61 -12.98
C LEU A 51 1.60 -11.75 -12.90
N TRP A 52 1.47 -10.50 -12.42
CA TRP A 52 2.60 -9.61 -12.17
C TRP A 52 3.60 -10.21 -11.18
N ILE A 53 3.13 -10.84 -10.10
CA ILE A 53 3.98 -11.58 -9.15
C ILE A 53 4.77 -12.69 -9.84
N GLY A 54 4.16 -13.40 -10.78
CA GLY A 54 4.85 -14.40 -11.61
C GLY A 54 6.04 -13.79 -12.37
N ILE A 55 5.85 -12.62 -12.97
CA ILE A 55 6.90 -11.88 -13.70
C ILE A 55 8.00 -11.43 -12.74
N LEU A 56 7.65 -10.83 -11.60
CA LEU A 56 8.61 -10.41 -10.59
C LEU A 56 9.43 -11.60 -10.07
N TYR A 57 8.79 -12.73 -9.80
CA TYR A 57 9.47 -13.93 -9.33
C TYR A 57 10.43 -14.49 -10.37
N PHE A 58 10.06 -14.46 -11.65
CA PHE A 58 10.94 -14.84 -12.75
C PHE A 58 12.21 -13.98 -12.78
N VAL A 59 12.08 -12.65 -12.65
CA VAL A 59 13.23 -11.74 -12.59
C VAL A 59 14.09 -12.03 -11.36
N TYR A 60 13.49 -12.19 -10.18
CA TYR A 60 14.18 -12.57 -8.93
C TYR A 60 14.99 -13.88 -9.07
N GLN A 61 14.46 -14.88 -9.78
CA GLN A 61 15.20 -16.12 -10.05
C GLN A 61 16.40 -15.89 -10.97
N LYS A 62 16.31 -14.97 -11.94
CA LYS A 62 17.40 -14.69 -12.88
C LYS A 62 18.51 -13.82 -12.29
N THR A 63 18.18 -12.92 -11.37
CA THR A 63 19.14 -12.05 -10.67
C THR A 63 19.95 -12.80 -9.60
N GLN A 64 19.50 -13.98 -9.12
CA GLN A 64 20.19 -14.79 -8.11
C GLN A 64 20.59 -13.98 -6.85
N LYS A 65 19.75 -13.04 -6.43
CA LYS A 65 19.97 -12.07 -5.33
C LYS A 65 21.07 -11.03 -5.55
N ASP A 66 21.59 -10.88 -6.75
CA ASP A 66 22.42 -9.71 -7.05
C ASP A 66 21.57 -8.42 -7.01
N HIS A 67 22.23 -7.28 -6.85
CA HIS A 67 21.59 -5.98 -6.92
C HIS A 67 21.01 -5.79 -8.33
N LEU A 68 19.69 -5.58 -8.45
CA LEU A 68 18.96 -5.56 -9.73
C LEU A 68 19.65 -4.68 -10.78
N LEU A 69 19.99 -3.43 -10.41
CA LEU A 69 20.61 -2.49 -11.33
C LEU A 69 22.04 -2.89 -11.74
N ARG A 70 22.79 -3.56 -10.86
CA ARG A 70 24.12 -4.09 -11.19
C ARG A 70 23.97 -5.25 -12.17
N TRP A 71 23.06 -6.18 -11.90
CA TRP A 71 22.77 -7.29 -12.78
C TRP A 71 22.34 -6.83 -14.18
N ILE A 72 21.51 -5.78 -14.28
CA ILE A 72 21.12 -5.19 -15.58
C ILE A 72 22.33 -4.62 -16.30
N LYS A 73 23.17 -3.85 -15.59
CA LYS A 73 24.38 -3.24 -16.16
C LYS A 73 25.35 -4.29 -16.68
N ASP A 74 25.60 -5.34 -15.91
CA ASP A 74 26.56 -6.38 -16.26
C ASP A 74 26.06 -7.27 -17.41
N ARG A 75 24.73 -7.47 -17.51
CA ARG A 75 24.13 -8.33 -18.53
C ARG A 75 23.84 -7.63 -19.85
N PHE A 76 23.40 -6.37 -19.81
CA PHE A 76 22.89 -5.63 -20.98
C PHE A 76 23.68 -4.36 -21.30
N GLY A 77 24.68 -4.00 -20.48
CA GLY A 77 25.52 -2.83 -20.67
C GLY A 77 24.85 -1.51 -20.26
N SER A 78 25.63 -0.43 -20.32
CA SER A 78 25.22 0.91 -19.85
C SER A 78 24.04 1.49 -20.64
N VAL A 79 23.88 1.15 -21.92
CA VAL A 79 22.81 1.68 -22.79
C VAL A 79 21.43 1.30 -22.27
N VAL A 80 21.27 0.07 -21.76
CA VAL A 80 20.01 -0.41 -21.18
C VAL A 80 19.90 -0.04 -19.70
N TYR A 81 21.01 -0.11 -18.97
CA TYR A 81 21.07 0.21 -17.54
C TYR A 81 20.65 1.66 -17.23
N VAL A 82 21.18 2.66 -17.94
CA VAL A 82 20.93 4.08 -17.62
C VAL A 82 19.44 4.43 -17.68
N PRO A 83 18.69 4.17 -18.76
CA PRO A 83 17.27 4.50 -18.81
C PRO A 83 16.45 3.73 -17.76
N ILE A 84 16.74 2.45 -17.51
CA ILE A 84 16.02 1.69 -16.48
C ILE A 84 16.30 2.23 -15.08
N ALA A 85 17.55 2.56 -14.77
CA ALA A 85 17.93 3.14 -13.48
C ALA A 85 17.28 4.51 -13.28
N LEU A 86 17.21 5.35 -14.32
CA LEU A 86 16.52 6.64 -14.28
C LEU A 86 15.01 6.46 -14.06
N LEU A 87 14.36 5.55 -14.79
CA LEU A 87 12.94 5.27 -14.63
C LEU A 87 12.59 4.75 -13.23
N LEU A 88 13.38 3.81 -12.70
CA LEU A 88 13.18 3.29 -11.34
C LEU A 88 13.45 4.36 -10.27
N SER A 89 14.45 5.21 -10.48
CA SER A 89 14.75 6.31 -9.55
C SER A 89 13.63 7.35 -9.56
N LEU A 90 13.13 7.72 -10.74
CA LEU A 90 11.99 8.63 -10.89
C LEU A 90 10.73 8.03 -10.28
N TYR A 91 10.47 6.74 -10.50
CA TYR A 91 9.35 6.03 -9.89
C TYR A 91 9.41 6.10 -8.36
N CYS A 92 10.57 5.76 -7.76
CA CYS A 92 10.74 5.82 -6.31
C CYS A 92 10.61 7.25 -5.77
N PHE A 93 11.15 8.24 -6.49
CA PHE A 93 11.06 9.65 -6.11
C PHE A 93 9.61 10.18 -6.14
N LEU A 94 8.85 9.86 -7.20
CA LEU A 94 7.44 10.22 -7.30
C LEU A 94 6.62 9.51 -6.21
N ASN A 95 6.87 8.23 -5.96
CA ASN A 95 6.19 7.48 -4.91
C ASN A 95 6.44 8.11 -3.53
N ALA A 96 7.70 8.44 -3.23
CA ALA A 96 8.07 9.12 -1.99
C ALA A 96 7.43 10.52 -1.86
N THR A 97 7.34 11.25 -2.98
CA THR A 97 6.72 12.59 -3.00
C THR A 97 5.22 12.51 -2.73
N VAL A 98 4.50 11.62 -3.43
CA VAL A 98 3.05 11.43 -3.27
C VAL A 98 2.72 10.96 -1.86
N THR A 99 3.44 9.97 -1.34
CA THR A 99 3.20 9.46 0.02
C THR A 99 3.52 10.50 1.09
N MET A 100 4.58 11.29 0.92
CA MET A 100 4.90 12.40 1.82
C MET A 100 3.83 13.49 1.79
N GLU A 101 3.41 13.93 0.60
CA GLU A 101 2.40 14.97 0.44
C GLU A 101 1.07 14.54 1.07
N ASP A 102 0.62 13.31 0.80
CA ASP A 102 -0.63 12.81 1.36
C ASP A 102 -0.55 12.65 2.88
N THR A 103 0.56 12.12 3.41
CA THR A 103 0.75 11.97 4.86
C THR A 103 0.75 13.33 5.57
N VAL A 104 1.48 14.31 5.04
CA VAL A 104 1.54 15.66 5.62
C VAL A 104 0.18 16.36 5.53
N THR A 105 -0.53 16.19 4.42
CA THR A 105 -1.88 16.73 4.23
C THR A 105 -2.85 16.11 5.24
N TRP A 106 -2.81 14.79 5.40
CA TRP A 106 -3.63 14.07 6.38
C TRP A 106 -3.38 14.56 7.81
N ILE A 107 -2.11 14.71 8.20
CA ILE A 107 -1.73 15.23 9.53
C ILE A 107 -2.28 16.65 9.73
N SER A 108 -2.08 17.51 8.74
CA SER A 108 -2.51 18.90 8.80
C SER A 108 -4.03 19.00 8.91
N LEU A 109 -4.78 18.22 8.14
CA LEU A 109 -6.24 18.28 8.15
C LEU A 109 -6.88 17.62 9.38
N SER A 110 -6.28 16.55 9.89
CA SER A 110 -6.94 15.70 10.90
C SER A 110 -6.53 16.02 12.35
N PHE A 111 -5.28 16.44 12.58
CA PHE A 111 -4.73 16.57 13.93
C PHE A 111 -4.24 17.97 14.28
N ALA A 112 -3.66 18.70 13.33
CA ALA A 112 -3.03 19.99 13.59
C ALA A 112 -3.34 21.05 12.51
N PRO A 113 -4.62 21.41 12.31
CA PRO A 113 -5.04 22.33 11.23
C PRO A 113 -4.48 23.73 11.36
N GLU A 114 -4.22 24.17 12.60
CA GLU A 114 -3.65 25.51 12.87
C GLU A 114 -2.14 25.59 12.59
N THR A 115 -1.45 24.45 12.42
CA THR A 115 -0.01 24.44 12.16
C THR A 115 0.25 24.52 10.65
N PRO A 116 1.09 25.48 10.18
CA PRO A 116 1.39 25.61 8.76
C PRO A 116 1.96 24.33 8.15
N ILE A 117 1.46 23.94 6.98
CA ILE A 117 1.83 22.68 6.31
C ILE A 117 3.35 22.50 6.12
N PHE A 118 4.09 23.59 5.88
CA PHE A 118 5.54 23.51 5.69
C PHE A 118 6.28 23.03 6.97
N VAL A 119 5.73 23.29 8.16
CA VAL A 119 6.30 22.83 9.44
C VAL A 119 6.19 21.31 9.52
N HIS A 120 5.01 20.75 9.21
CA HIS A 120 4.81 19.31 9.11
C HIS A 120 5.74 18.68 8.06
N SER A 121 5.86 19.30 6.88
CA SER A 121 6.75 18.82 5.82
C SER A 121 8.21 18.74 6.26
N ILE A 122 8.75 19.78 6.91
CA ILE A 122 10.15 19.82 7.36
C ILE A 122 10.40 18.76 8.44
N ILE A 123 9.50 18.66 9.42
CA ILE A 123 9.63 17.66 10.50
C ILE A 123 9.59 16.25 9.92
N PHE A 124 8.59 15.95 9.08
CA PHE A 124 8.42 14.63 8.48
C PHE A 124 9.60 14.27 7.56
N ALA A 125 10.04 15.20 6.70
CA ALA A 125 11.21 15.00 5.83
C ALA A 125 12.49 14.74 6.63
N SER A 126 12.68 15.46 7.76
CA SER A 126 13.83 15.26 8.64
C SER A 126 13.83 13.86 9.26
N LEU A 127 12.67 13.36 9.70
CA LEU A 127 12.53 12.00 10.24
C LEU A 127 12.80 10.93 9.18
N CYS A 128 12.31 11.14 7.96
CA CYS A 128 12.60 10.25 6.82
C CYS A 128 14.10 10.26 6.48
N LEU A 129 14.74 11.44 6.46
CA LEU A 129 16.17 11.58 6.20
C LEU A 129 17.00 10.87 7.26
N VAL A 130 16.70 11.07 8.54
CA VAL A 130 17.40 10.38 9.64
C VAL A 130 17.27 8.87 9.51
N ASN A 131 16.07 8.36 9.22
CA ASN A 131 15.88 6.92 9.01
C ASN A 131 16.62 6.38 7.78
N ALA A 132 16.68 7.15 6.69
CA ALA A 132 17.44 6.77 5.50
C ALA A 132 18.96 6.73 5.77
N LEU A 133 19.48 7.65 6.60
CA LEU A 133 20.89 7.68 7.02
C LEU A 133 21.25 6.54 7.97
N LEU A 134 20.30 6.04 8.76
CA LEU A 134 20.48 4.89 9.67
C LEU A 134 20.37 3.52 8.98
N ASP A 135 20.34 3.51 7.64
CA ASP A 135 20.24 2.34 6.77
C ASP A 135 18.89 1.60 6.87
N ILE A 136 18.64 0.72 5.90
CA ILE A 136 17.40 -0.06 5.78
C ILE A 136 17.12 -0.95 7.00
N ARG A 137 18.12 -1.22 7.84
CA ARG A 137 17.93 -1.94 9.10
C ARG A 137 17.05 -1.16 10.09
N SER A 138 17.20 0.15 10.17
CA SER A 138 16.34 0.99 11.02
C SER A 138 14.88 0.83 10.59
N ILE A 139 14.63 0.92 9.28
CA ILE A 139 13.31 0.75 8.68
C ILE A 139 12.75 -0.64 9.00
N ALA A 140 13.53 -1.70 8.78
CA ALA A 140 13.10 -3.08 9.07
C ALA A 140 12.69 -3.29 10.53
N MET A 141 13.43 -2.70 11.48
CA MET A 141 13.15 -2.81 12.91
C MET A 141 11.88 -2.07 13.29
N MET A 142 11.74 -0.82 12.83
CA MET A 142 10.53 -0.03 13.05
C MET A 142 9.30 -0.69 12.43
N SER A 143 9.40 -1.17 11.20
CA SER A 143 8.32 -1.89 10.52
C SER A 143 7.90 -3.16 11.25
N SER A 144 8.85 -3.88 11.84
CA SER A 144 8.56 -5.11 12.60
C SER A 144 7.78 -4.84 13.89
N ILE A 145 7.95 -3.67 14.49
CA ILE A 145 7.22 -3.24 15.69
C ILE A 145 5.86 -2.64 15.30
N LEU A 146 5.82 -1.82 14.25
CA LEU A 146 4.61 -1.09 13.85
C LEU A 146 3.55 -1.98 13.20
N LEU A 147 3.95 -2.91 12.33
CA LEU A 147 2.96 -3.69 11.58
C LEU A 147 2.00 -4.50 12.47
N PRO A 148 2.45 -5.24 13.52
CA PRO A 148 1.53 -5.94 14.41
C PRO A 148 0.50 -5.01 15.06
N VAL A 149 0.92 -3.80 15.46
CA VAL A 149 0.03 -2.80 16.05
C VAL A 149 -1.02 -2.36 15.03
N VAL A 150 -0.59 -1.99 13.81
CA VAL A 150 -1.50 -1.57 12.73
C VAL A 150 -2.50 -2.67 12.39
N VAL A 151 -2.06 -3.94 12.31
CA VAL A 151 -2.92 -5.07 12.00
C VAL A 151 -3.95 -5.32 13.09
N VAL A 152 -3.54 -5.31 14.37
CA VAL A 152 -4.46 -5.48 15.51
C VAL A 152 -5.50 -4.36 15.53
N LEU A 153 -5.06 -3.12 15.35
CA LEU A 153 -5.93 -1.94 15.31
C LEU A 153 -6.91 -1.99 14.11
N GLY A 154 -6.46 -2.44 12.94
CA GLY A 154 -7.34 -2.63 11.77
C GLY A 154 -8.43 -3.67 12.01
N PHE A 155 -8.08 -4.84 12.57
CA PHE A 155 -9.08 -5.85 12.93
C PHE A 155 -10.03 -5.37 14.05
N PHE A 156 -9.52 -4.59 14.99
CA PHE A 156 -10.34 -3.99 16.05
C PHE A 156 -11.45 -3.09 15.49
N VAL A 157 -11.13 -2.19 14.56
CA VAL A 157 -12.15 -1.35 13.90
C VAL A 157 -13.12 -2.19 13.08
N MET A 158 -12.60 -3.13 12.28
CA MET A 158 -13.42 -4.02 11.47
C MET A 158 -14.48 -4.77 12.31
N THR A 159 -14.11 -5.23 13.51
CA THR A 159 -15.00 -5.94 14.43
C THR A 159 -15.94 -5.00 15.18
N THR A 160 -15.45 -3.84 15.65
CA THR A 160 -16.27 -2.88 16.42
C THR A 160 -17.37 -2.26 15.57
N ASN A 161 -17.10 -2.04 14.28
CA ASN A 161 -18.06 -1.46 13.35
C ASN A 161 -19.06 -2.47 12.77
N PHE A 162 -19.06 -3.73 13.20
CA PHE A 162 -19.91 -4.76 12.60
C PHE A 162 -21.41 -4.41 12.61
N GLN A 163 -21.86 -3.69 13.65
CA GLN A 163 -23.23 -3.19 13.78
C GLN A 163 -23.64 -2.12 12.75
N HIS A 164 -22.66 -1.42 12.16
CA HIS A 164 -22.86 -0.37 11.17
C HIS A 164 -22.82 -0.90 9.72
N LYS A 165 -22.53 -2.19 9.52
CA LYS A 165 -22.33 -2.76 8.18
C LYS A 165 -23.66 -3.21 7.56
N ASP A 166 -24.07 -2.52 6.52
CA ASP A 166 -25.15 -2.97 5.64
C ASP A 166 -24.59 -3.51 4.32
N TYR A 167 -24.51 -4.83 4.22
CA TYR A 167 -24.02 -5.51 3.02
C TYR A 167 -24.97 -5.39 1.81
N SER A 168 -26.21 -4.92 2.00
CA SER A 168 -27.10 -4.62 0.87
C SER A 168 -26.53 -3.51 -0.03
N PHE A 169 -25.66 -2.64 0.51
CA PHE A 169 -24.99 -1.60 -0.26
C PHE A 169 -24.04 -2.12 -1.33
N LEU A 170 -23.62 -3.39 -1.29
CA LEU A 170 -22.84 -4.03 -2.36
C LEU A 170 -23.69 -4.40 -3.58
N LEU A 171 -25.01 -4.28 -3.49
CA LEU A 171 -25.96 -4.60 -4.54
C LEU A 171 -26.72 -3.35 -5.03
N PRO A 172 -27.23 -3.36 -6.28
CA PRO A 172 -26.89 -4.30 -7.36
C PRO A 172 -25.44 -4.13 -7.86
N ILE A 173 -24.87 -5.23 -8.35
CA ILE A 173 -23.51 -5.29 -8.91
C ILE A 173 -23.49 -4.66 -10.31
N MET A 174 -22.52 -3.78 -10.58
CA MET A 174 -22.26 -3.18 -11.88
C MET A 174 -23.47 -2.46 -12.49
N GLU A 175 -24.24 -1.76 -11.65
CA GLU A 175 -25.40 -0.96 -12.08
C GLU A 175 -25.04 0.05 -13.18
N ASN A 176 -23.83 0.62 -13.09
CA ASN A 176 -23.30 1.60 -14.03
C ASN A 176 -22.41 0.97 -15.13
N GLY A 177 -22.48 -0.35 -15.30
CA GLY A 177 -21.69 -1.12 -16.26
C GLY A 177 -20.22 -1.30 -15.86
N PHE A 178 -19.40 -1.78 -16.81
CA PHE A 178 -17.99 -2.13 -16.57
C PHE A 178 -17.02 -0.94 -16.61
N SER A 179 -17.41 0.18 -17.21
CA SER A 179 -16.51 1.34 -17.39
C SER A 179 -15.99 1.91 -16.06
N PRO A 180 -16.83 2.13 -15.03
CA PRO A 180 -16.35 2.58 -13.72
C PRO A 180 -15.40 1.56 -13.06
N VAL A 181 -15.72 0.27 -13.19
CA VAL A 181 -14.90 -0.83 -12.64
C VAL A 181 -13.51 -0.85 -13.29
N SER A 182 -13.42 -0.69 -14.61
CA SER A 182 -12.13 -0.69 -15.32
C SER A 182 -11.28 0.54 -14.99
N GLN A 183 -11.89 1.70 -14.71
CA GLN A 183 -11.17 2.87 -14.19
C GLN A 183 -10.64 2.61 -12.77
N GLY A 184 -11.47 2.04 -11.89
CA GLY A 184 -11.03 1.61 -10.57
C GLY A 184 -9.88 0.59 -10.63
N MET A 185 -9.89 -0.31 -11.64
CA MET A 185 -8.83 -1.29 -11.84
C MET A 185 -7.47 -0.63 -12.11
N LEU A 186 -7.43 0.50 -12.82
CA LEU A 186 -6.19 1.22 -13.08
C LEU A 186 -5.57 1.77 -11.78
N TYR A 187 -6.39 2.33 -10.88
CA TYR A 187 -5.93 2.79 -9.58
C TYR A 187 -5.44 1.64 -8.69
N ALA A 188 -6.23 0.56 -8.58
CA ALA A 188 -5.83 -0.65 -7.86
C ALA A 188 -4.52 -1.25 -8.41
N GLY A 189 -4.39 -1.30 -9.73
CA GLY A 189 -3.20 -1.81 -10.42
C GLY A 189 -1.97 -0.95 -10.16
N GLY A 190 -2.12 0.38 -10.10
CA GLY A 190 -1.06 1.31 -9.75
C GLY A 190 -0.48 1.05 -8.35
N GLY A 191 -1.34 0.83 -7.36
CA GLY A 191 -0.91 0.48 -6.01
C GLY A 191 -0.29 -0.92 -5.90
N PHE A 192 -0.84 -1.91 -6.61
CA PHE A 192 -0.26 -3.25 -6.67
C PHE A 192 1.10 -3.31 -7.39
N ALA A 193 1.36 -2.39 -8.32
CA ALA A 193 2.65 -2.31 -9.02
C ALA A 193 3.83 -2.02 -8.09
N GLU A 194 3.58 -1.41 -6.92
CA GLU A 194 4.60 -1.09 -5.91
C GLU A 194 5.37 -2.32 -5.39
N LEU A 195 4.84 -3.54 -5.57
CA LEU A 195 5.59 -4.76 -5.29
C LEU A 195 6.90 -4.87 -6.10
N ILE A 196 7.10 -4.08 -7.17
CA ILE A 196 8.40 -3.98 -7.85
C ILE A 196 9.55 -3.62 -6.91
N LEU A 197 9.27 -2.90 -5.80
CA LEU A 197 10.26 -2.58 -4.76
C LEU A 197 10.89 -3.83 -4.13
N PHE A 198 10.19 -4.97 -4.13
CA PHE A 198 10.75 -6.27 -3.72
C PHE A 198 12.04 -6.60 -4.49
N LEU A 199 12.10 -6.32 -5.79
CA LEU A 199 13.29 -6.58 -6.60
C LEU A 199 14.45 -5.64 -6.29
N LEU A 200 14.17 -4.43 -5.79
CA LEU A 200 15.22 -3.53 -5.32
C LEU A 200 15.78 -4.02 -3.98
N LEU A 201 14.93 -4.57 -3.11
CA LEU A 201 15.31 -5.05 -1.78
C LEU A 201 15.89 -6.48 -1.76
N GLN A 202 15.76 -7.23 -2.86
CA GLN A 202 16.08 -8.66 -2.91
C GLN A 202 17.53 -9.00 -2.48
N HIS A 203 18.48 -8.09 -2.74
CA HIS A 203 19.90 -8.31 -2.48
C HIS A 203 20.23 -8.30 -0.97
N HIS A 204 19.32 -7.78 -0.14
CA HIS A 204 19.43 -7.87 1.30
C HIS A 204 18.92 -9.21 1.86
N LEU A 205 18.27 -10.09 1.09
CA LEU A 205 17.65 -11.31 1.62
C LEU A 205 18.68 -12.38 2.06
N LYS A 206 18.59 -12.83 3.32
CA LYS A 206 19.41 -13.94 3.85
C LYS A 206 19.17 -15.25 3.10
N THR A 207 17.91 -15.62 2.89
CA THR A 207 17.50 -16.92 2.33
C THR A 207 16.85 -16.77 0.96
N LYS A 208 16.83 -17.83 0.16
CA LYS A 208 16.08 -17.83 -1.10
C LYS A 208 14.59 -17.88 -0.77
N ILE A 209 13.80 -17.11 -1.49
CA ILE A 209 12.34 -17.04 -1.33
C ILE A 209 11.66 -18.00 -2.31
N SER A 210 10.68 -18.75 -1.82
CA SER A 210 9.86 -19.61 -2.67
C SER A 210 8.77 -18.81 -3.37
N TYR A 211 8.26 -19.34 -4.49
CA TYR A 211 7.16 -18.69 -5.20
C TYR A 211 5.92 -18.53 -4.32
N LEU A 212 5.62 -19.57 -3.52
CA LEU A 212 4.51 -19.57 -2.58
C LEU A 212 4.58 -18.41 -1.58
N GLN A 213 5.77 -18.09 -1.08
CA GLN A 213 5.97 -16.99 -0.13
C GLN A 213 5.60 -15.63 -0.73
N ILE A 214 5.94 -15.38 -2.00
CA ILE A 214 5.61 -14.12 -2.68
C ILE A 214 4.14 -14.10 -3.07
N ILE A 215 3.56 -15.22 -3.50
CA ILE A 215 2.11 -15.32 -3.73
C ILE A 215 1.34 -15.02 -2.46
N LEU A 216 1.73 -15.58 -1.31
CA LEU A 216 1.05 -15.33 -0.05
C LEU A 216 1.10 -13.84 0.33
N LEU A 217 2.26 -13.19 0.15
CA LEU A 217 2.36 -11.73 0.28
C LEU A 217 1.38 -11.01 -0.66
N GLY A 218 1.30 -11.44 -1.92
CA GLY A 218 0.36 -10.89 -2.90
C GLY A 218 -1.10 -11.01 -2.48
N VAL A 219 -1.52 -12.20 -2.05
CA VAL A 219 -2.88 -12.45 -1.56
C VAL A 219 -3.17 -11.61 -0.32
N THR A 220 -2.21 -11.46 0.59
CA THR A 220 -2.34 -10.57 1.75
C THR A 220 -2.51 -9.10 1.32
N MET A 221 -1.77 -8.63 0.31
CA MET A 221 -1.94 -7.27 -0.22
C MET A 221 -3.33 -7.07 -0.84
N ILE A 222 -3.85 -8.06 -1.59
CA ILE A 222 -5.22 -8.00 -2.13
C ILE A 222 -6.23 -7.91 -1.00
N GLY A 223 -6.09 -8.74 0.04
CA GLY A 223 -6.97 -8.70 1.21
C GLY A 223 -6.93 -7.38 1.97
N LEU A 224 -5.73 -6.81 2.13
CA LEU A 224 -5.49 -5.52 2.79
C LEU A 224 -6.16 -4.35 2.04
N THR A 225 -6.28 -4.42 0.72
CA THR A 225 -7.03 -3.42 -0.06
C THR A 225 -8.53 -3.73 -0.07
N LEU A 226 -8.90 -5.00 -0.25
CA LEU A 226 -10.27 -5.43 -0.46
C LEU A 226 -11.15 -5.23 0.77
N GLY A 227 -10.69 -5.66 1.94
CA GLY A 227 -11.47 -5.60 3.19
C GLY A 227 -11.93 -4.17 3.53
N PRO A 228 -11.01 -3.19 3.59
CA PRO A 228 -11.33 -1.79 3.85
C PRO A 228 -12.12 -1.11 2.72
N THR A 229 -11.91 -1.52 1.46
CA THR A 229 -12.77 -1.03 0.36
C THR A 229 -14.22 -1.49 0.55
N ILE A 230 -14.42 -2.76 0.92
CA ILE A 230 -15.76 -3.28 1.25
C ILE A 230 -16.29 -2.57 2.50
N GLY A 231 -15.47 -2.43 3.55
CA GLY A 231 -15.78 -1.72 4.80
C GLY A 231 -16.37 -0.35 4.53
N ALA A 232 -15.66 0.48 3.77
CA ALA A 232 -16.11 1.81 3.41
C ALA A 232 -17.48 1.81 2.71
N VAL A 233 -17.72 0.89 1.77
CA VAL A 233 -19.01 0.82 1.05
C VAL A 233 -20.14 0.36 1.97
N VAL A 234 -19.91 -0.65 2.83
CA VAL A 234 -20.97 -1.20 3.69
C VAL A 234 -21.24 -0.38 4.94
N GLU A 235 -20.27 0.41 5.41
CA GLU A 235 -20.40 1.27 6.59
C GLU A 235 -21.00 2.64 6.23
N PHE A 236 -20.60 3.24 5.09
CA PHE A 236 -21.04 4.59 4.71
C PHE A 236 -22.03 4.62 3.54
N GLY A 237 -22.17 3.53 2.79
CA GLY A 237 -22.90 3.51 1.53
C GLY A 237 -22.07 4.07 0.37
N PRO A 238 -22.40 3.71 -0.89
CA PRO A 238 -21.52 3.94 -2.04
C PRO A 238 -21.34 5.41 -2.43
N MET A 239 -22.33 6.26 -2.13
CA MET A 239 -22.28 7.69 -2.48
C MET A 239 -21.52 8.52 -1.45
N GLU A 240 -21.64 8.19 -0.16
CA GLU A 240 -20.88 8.89 0.88
C GLU A 240 -19.44 8.39 0.94
N ALA A 241 -19.21 7.07 0.82
CA ALA A 241 -17.87 6.50 0.75
C ALA A 241 -17.00 7.14 -0.35
N ALA A 242 -17.60 7.47 -1.50
CA ALA A 242 -16.92 8.13 -2.62
C ALA A 242 -16.47 9.57 -2.33
N LYS A 243 -17.05 10.23 -1.32
CA LYS A 243 -16.69 11.60 -0.93
C LYS A 243 -15.61 11.65 0.16
N LEU A 244 -15.34 10.53 0.82
CA LEU A 244 -14.39 10.50 1.93
C LEU A 244 -12.96 10.54 1.37
N ARG A 245 -12.20 11.56 1.79
CA ARG A 245 -10.78 11.66 1.45
C ARG A 245 -9.95 10.57 2.12
N TYR A 246 -10.32 10.19 3.35
CA TYR A 246 -9.63 9.16 4.14
C TYR A 246 -10.65 8.15 4.72
N PRO A 247 -11.23 7.26 3.89
CA PRO A 247 -12.29 6.35 4.33
C PRO A 247 -11.89 5.52 5.56
N ALA A 248 -10.68 4.96 5.55
CA ALA A 248 -10.12 4.21 6.66
C ALA A 248 -10.05 4.99 7.99
N TYR A 249 -9.77 6.31 7.93
CA TYR A 249 -9.75 7.16 9.11
C TYR A 249 -11.18 7.44 9.61
N GLU A 250 -12.14 7.58 8.70
CA GLU A 250 -13.54 7.75 9.05
C GLU A 250 -14.15 6.49 9.68
N GLU A 251 -13.70 5.29 9.27
CA GLU A 251 -14.08 4.03 9.95
C GLU A 251 -13.65 4.04 11.43
N TRP A 252 -12.51 4.65 11.77
CA TRP A 252 -12.12 4.85 13.18
C TRP A 252 -13.07 5.77 13.93
N ARG A 253 -13.58 6.82 13.28
CA ARG A 253 -14.54 7.75 13.89
C ARG A 253 -15.92 7.12 14.09
N LEU A 254 -16.25 6.08 13.32
CA LEU A 254 -17.45 5.25 13.56
C LEU A 254 -17.30 4.29 14.76
N ALA A 255 -16.06 3.94 15.13
CA ALA A 255 -15.80 2.96 16.17
C ALA A 255 -16.09 3.54 17.56
N ASN A 256 -17.33 3.40 18.02
CA ASN A 256 -17.75 3.80 19.37
C ASN A 256 -17.38 2.73 20.41
N ILE A 257 -16.61 3.12 21.43
CA ILE A 257 -16.31 2.26 22.60
C ILE A 257 -17.18 2.72 23.79
N GLY A 258 -18.44 2.27 23.81
CA GLY A 258 -19.38 2.60 24.88
C GLY A 258 -19.78 4.08 24.94
N LEU A 259 -20.64 4.43 25.91
CA LEU A 259 -21.29 5.74 26.03
C LEU A 259 -20.36 6.95 26.31
N TYR A 260 -19.04 6.76 26.43
CA TYR A 260 -18.15 7.78 27.01
C TYR A 260 -16.78 7.96 26.34
N ILE A 261 -16.50 7.28 25.22
CA ILE A 261 -15.26 7.52 24.47
C ILE A 261 -15.62 7.71 23.00
N GLU A 262 -15.82 8.98 22.63
CA GLU A 262 -15.89 9.46 21.24
C GLU A 262 -14.51 10.03 20.86
N HIS A 263 -14.04 9.76 19.63
CA HIS A 263 -12.84 10.33 19.03
C HIS A 263 -13.18 11.10 17.75
#